data_AF-A0A0X1KRE6-F1
#
_entry.id   AF-A0A0X1KRE6-F1
#
_cell.length_a   1.000
_cell.length_b   1.000
_cell.length_c   1.000
_cell.angle_alpha   90.00
_cell.angle_beta   90.00
_cell.angle_gamma   90.00
#
_symmetry.space_group_name_H-M   'P 1'
#
loop_
_entity.id
_entity.type
_entity.pdbx_description
1 polymer ?
#
loop_
_entity_poly.entity_id
_entity_poly.type
_entity_poly.pdbx_seq_one_letter_code
_entity_poly.pdbx_strand_id
1 'polypeptide(L)'
;MSDVLDLEPVKKELKRGDIKLETVKDAVKKYKDMGFELLKLLEYASKIAKGDERKEIERLYKEFAHKSLSDLCESLRRKARRLRENSKDGVYQRFFKDGSPTGTTFRLLELTRMGKRDEVFHLILREFLSSGEEVPYELMKAFDPIFPIEVFKVFIYSFVGGLSKPAEKPTTSGQGGDQDEQSE
;
A
#
# COMPACT_ATOMS: atom_id res chain seq x y z
N MET A 1 15.80 8.54 -22.10
CA MET A 1 14.82 8.78 -23.18
C MET A 1 13.49 9.05 -22.50
N SER A 2 12.75 10.06 -22.94
CA SER A 2 11.49 10.47 -22.31
C SER A 2 10.42 9.42 -22.59
N ASP A 3 10.06 8.62 -21.58
CA ASP A 3 8.88 7.74 -21.63
C ASP A 3 7.64 8.61 -21.42
N VAL A 4 7.23 9.31 -22.47
CA VAL A 4 5.91 9.96 -22.52
C VAL A 4 4.85 8.85 -22.45
N LEU A 5 3.79 9.08 -21.67
CA LEU A 5 2.66 8.15 -21.58
C LEU A 5 2.00 8.01 -22.97
N ASP A 6 2.38 6.97 -23.72
CA ASP A 6 1.75 6.68 -25.00
C ASP A 6 0.45 5.87 -24.78
N LEU A 7 -0.68 6.54 -24.99
CA LEU A 7 -2.02 5.96 -24.91
C LEU A 7 -2.58 5.57 -26.29
N GLU A 8 -1.85 5.80 -27.39
CA GLU A 8 -2.33 5.48 -28.73
C GLU A 8 -2.66 3.99 -28.94
N PRO A 9 -1.91 3.03 -28.38
CA PRO A 9 -2.29 1.61 -28.44
C PRO A 9 -3.67 1.34 -27.84
N VAL A 10 -3.94 1.89 -26.65
CA VAL A 10 -5.23 1.72 -25.95
C VAL A 10 -6.36 2.36 -26.76
N LYS A 11 -6.16 3.58 -27.28
CA LYS A 11 -7.17 4.28 -28.09
C LYS A 11 -7.50 3.54 -29.38
N LYS A 12 -6.49 2.95 -30.05
CA LYS A 12 -6.69 2.17 -31.28
C LYS A 12 -7.47 0.89 -31.02
N GLU A 13 -7.16 0.18 -29.94
CA GLU A 13 -7.89 -1.03 -29.55
C GLU A 13 -9.34 -0.72 -29.14
N LEU A 14 -9.58 0.37 -28.39
CA LEU A 14 -10.93 0.83 -28.05
C LEU A 14 -11.79 1.11 -29.30
N LYS A 15 -11.23 1.80 -30.30
CA LYS A 15 -11.93 2.09 -31.56
C LYS A 15 -12.27 0.84 -32.37
N ARG A 16 -11.51 -0.25 -32.19
CA ARG A 16 -11.74 -1.53 -32.85
C ARG A 16 -12.71 -2.45 -32.11
N GLY A 17 -13.01 -2.17 -30.84
CA GLY A 17 -13.84 -3.02 -29.99
C GLY A 17 -13.11 -4.23 -29.39
N ASP A 18 -11.86 -4.47 -29.78
CA ASP A 18 -11.05 -5.64 -29.39
C ASP A 18 -9.98 -5.27 -28.34
N ILE A 19 -10.41 -4.75 -27.19
CA ILE A 19 -9.47 -4.31 -26.16
C ILE A 19 -8.77 -5.47 -25.46
N LYS A 20 -7.43 -5.44 -25.46
CA LYS A 20 -6.63 -6.43 -24.75
C LYS A 20 -6.36 -5.96 -23.33
N LEU A 21 -6.64 -6.84 -22.36
CA LEU A 21 -6.40 -6.55 -20.95
C LEU A 21 -4.95 -6.16 -20.67
N GLU A 22 -3.98 -6.81 -21.33
CA GLU A 22 -2.56 -6.50 -21.14
C GLU A 22 -2.18 -5.10 -21.62
N THR A 23 -2.73 -4.64 -22.75
CA THR A 23 -2.53 -3.27 -23.24
C THR A 23 -2.99 -2.23 -22.22
N VAL A 24 -4.12 -2.48 -21.56
CA VAL A 24 -4.65 -1.60 -20.50
C VAL A 24 -3.78 -1.67 -19.23
N LYS A 25 -3.37 -2.88 -18.81
CA LYS A 25 -2.49 -3.05 -17.65
C LYS A 25 -1.15 -2.34 -17.85
N ASP A 26 -0.57 -2.43 -19.03
CA ASP A 26 0.68 -1.76 -19.36
C ASP A 26 0.54 -0.24 -19.33
N ALA A 27 -0.54 0.31 -19.89
CA ALA A 27 -0.80 1.75 -19.82
C ALA A 27 -0.98 2.23 -18.37
N VAL A 28 -1.72 1.48 -17.54
CA VAL A 28 -1.88 1.78 -16.11
C VAL A 28 -0.53 1.70 -15.37
N LYS A 29 0.31 0.71 -15.69
CA LYS A 29 1.65 0.57 -15.11
C LYS A 29 2.53 1.77 -15.47
N LYS A 30 2.61 2.14 -16.75
CA LYS A 30 3.38 3.30 -17.22
C LYS A 30 2.92 4.60 -16.57
N TYR A 31 1.61 4.84 -16.47
CA TYR A 31 1.08 6.02 -15.78
C TYR A 31 1.52 6.09 -14.31
N LYS A 32 1.49 4.95 -13.61
CA LYS A 32 1.97 4.88 -12.22
C LYS A 32 3.46 5.18 -12.14
N ASP A 33 4.27 4.55 -12.99
CA ASP A 33 5.73 4.73 -13.02
C ASP A 33 6.10 6.20 -13.27
N MET A 34 5.45 6.86 -14.24
CA MET A 34 5.61 8.30 -14.47
C MET A 34 5.18 9.15 -13.28
N GLY A 35 4.10 8.78 -12.59
CA GLY A 35 3.70 9.43 -11.34
C GLY A 35 4.82 9.39 -10.29
N PHE A 36 5.52 8.26 -10.16
CA PHE A 36 6.66 8.16 -9.25
C PHE A 36 7.85 9.02 -9.68
N GLU A 37 8.14 9.10 -10.99
CA GLU A 37 9.20 9.97 -11.50
C GLU A 37 8.91 11.45 -11.26
N LEU A 38 7.67 11.88 -11.52
CA LEU A 38 7.26 13.25 -11.28
C LEU A 38 7.36 13.60 -9.79
N LEU A 39 6.99 12.68 -8.90
CA LEU A 39 7.14 12.86 -7.45
C LEU A 39 8.60 13.13 -7.05
N LYS A 40 9.56 12.37 -7.62
CA LYS A 40 11.00 12.58 -7.38
C LYS A 40 11.49 13.94 -7.87
N LEU A 41 11.05 14.34 -9.06
CA LEU A 41 11.41 15.64 -9.64
C LEU A 41 10.87 16.80 -8.81
N LEU A 42 9.61 16.73 -8.38
CA LEU A 42 8.98 17.74 -7.52
C LEU A 42 9.70 17.85 -6.17
N GLU A 43 10.10 16.72 -5.58
CA GLU A 43 10.85 16.71 -4.33
C GLU A 43 12.23 17.36 -4.50
N TYR A 44 12.98 16.96 -5.53
CA TYR A 44 14.28 17.57 -5.82
C TYR A 44 14.14 19.08 -6.07
N ALA A 45 13.16 19.48 -6.88
CA ALA A 45 12.85 20.88 -7.13
C ALA A 45 12.54 21.65 -5.83
N SER A 46 11.78 21.07 -4.90
CA SER A 46 11.46 21.69 -3.60
C SER A 46 12.69 21.92 -2.71
N LYS A 47 13.74 21.09 -2.87
CA LYS A 47 14.99 21.19 -2.11
C LYS A 47 15.92 22.28 -2.66
N ILE A 48 15.91 22.51 -3.97
CA ILE A 48 16.81 23.47 -4.63
C ILE A 48 16.19 24.85 -4.85
N ALA A 49 14.85 24.92 -4.94
CA ALA A 49 14.13 26.17 -5.16
C ALA A 49 14.28 27.13 -3.97
N LYS A 50 14.13 28.43 -4.24
CA LYS A 50 14.27 29.50 -3.24
C LYS A 50 13.05 30.44 -3.29
N GLY A 51 12.88 31.24 -2.24
CA GLY A 51 11.83 32.25 -2.18
C GLY A 51 10.42 31.66 -2.26
N ASP A 52 9.52 32.35 -2.95
CA ASP A 52 8.11 31.94 -3.04
C ASP A 52 7.90 30.74 -3.98
N GLU A 53 8.74 30.55 -5.00
CA GLU A 53 8.72 29.37 -5.88
C GLU A 53 8.92 28.08 -5.09
N ARG A 54 9.79 28.08 -4.07
CA ARG A 54 9.96 26.94 -3.16
C ARG A 54 8.65 26.58 -2.49
N LYS A 55 7.89 27.56 -2.00
CA LYS A 55 6.63 27.32 -1.27
C LYS A 55 5.59 26.71 -2.21
N GLU A 56 5.51 27.18 -3.46
CA GLU A 56 4.58 26.64 -4.45
C GLU A 56 4.95 25.23 -4.90
N ILE A 57 6.24 24.97 -5.17
CA ILE A 57 6.73 23.63 -5.52
C ILE A 57 6.53 22.67 -4.35
N GLU A 58 6.78 23.11 -3.12
CA GLU A 58 6.54 22.30 -1.92
C GLU A 58 5.04 22.00 -1.75
N ARG A 59 4.15 22.94 -2.05
CA ARG A 59 2.69 22.71 -2.06
C ARG A 59 2.32 21.65 -3.12
N LEU A 60 2.79 21.81 -4.36
CA LEU A 60 2.55 20.86 -5.45
C LEU A 60 3.08 19.46 -5.14
N TYR A 61 4.30 19.37 -4.59
CA TYR A 61 4.87 18.13 -4.12
C TYR A 61 3.96 17.48 -3.07
N LYS A 62 3.52 18.22 -2.06
CA LYS A 62 2.64 17.69 -1.00
C LYS A 62 1.30 17.22 -1.57
N GLU A 63 0.65 17.99 -2.43
CA GLU A 63 -0.62 17.61 -3.07
C GLU A 63 -0.46 16.32 -3.89
N PHE A 64 0.59 16.25 -4.71
CA PHE A 64 0.85 15.09 -5.55
C PHE A 64 1.27 13.86 -4.73
N ALA A 65 2.08 14.06 -3.69
CA ALA A 65 2.48 13.03 -2.74
C ALA A 65 1.27 12.40 -2.04
N HIS A 66 0.28 13.19 -1.59
CA HIS A 66 -0.93 12.67 -0.95
C HIS A 66 -1.75 11.75 -1.88
N LYS A 67 -1.86 12.10 -3.17
CA LYS A 67 -2.58 11.24 -4.14
C LYS A 67 -1.82 9.93 -4.38
N SER A 68 -0.50 10.01 -4.54
CA SER A 68 0.37 8.83 -4.69
C SER A 68 0.42 7.95 -3.42
N LEU A 69 0.28 8.55 -2.24
CA LEU A 69 0.25 7.90 -0.93
C LEU A 69 -0.94 6.96 -0.82
N SER A 70 -2.14 7.46 -1.15
CA SER A 70 -3.37 6.67 -1.11
C SER A 70 -3.29 5.45 -2.03
N ASP A 71 -2.82 5.65 -3.26
CA ASP A 71 -2.66 4.58 -4.26
C ASP A 71 -1.67 3.51 -3.80
N LEU A 72 -0.53 3.93 -3.20
CA LEU A 72 0.46 3.01 -2.68
C LEU A 72 -0.08 2.25 -1.45
N CYS A 73 -0.79 2.92 -0.54
CA CYS A 73 -1.43 2.27 0.61
C CYS A 73 -2.44 1.20 0.17
N GLU A 74 -3.26 1.49 -0.84
CA GLU A 74 -4.22 0.53 -1.38
C GLU A 74 -3.54 -0.63 -2.11
N SER A 75 -2.42 -0.37 -2.80
CA SER A 75 -1.61 -1.45 -3.38
C SER A 75 -1.02 -2.36 -2.30
N LEU A 76 -0.47 -1.78 -1.23
CA LEU A 76 0.10 -2.51 -0.09
C LEU A 76 -0.95 -3.38 0.59
N ARG A 77 -2.15 -2.84 0.86
CA ARG A 77 -3.27 -3.61 1.43
C ARG A 77 -3.65 -4.80 0.56
N ARG A 78 -3.73 -4.60 -0.77
CA ARG A 78 -4.07 -5.67 -1.71
C ARG A 78 -3.00 -6.75 -1.79
N LYS A 79 -1.71 -6.37 -1.77
CA LYS A 79 -0.60 -7.34 -1.76
C LYS A 79 -0.61 -8.16 -0.46
N ALA A 80 -0.70 -7.49 0.70
CA ALA A 80 -0.81 -8.15 1.99
C ALA A 80 -2.02 -9.09 2.08
N ARG A 81 -3.18 -8.68 1.56
CA ARG A 81 -4.37 -9.53 1.49
C ARG A 81 -4.13 -10.81 0.70
N ARG A 82 -3.47 -10.71 -0.47
CA ARG A 82 -3.11 -11.88 -1.28
C ARG A 82 -2.13 -12.81 -0.55
N LEU A 83 -1.15 -12.25 0.18
CA LEU A 83 -0.24 -13.05 1.00
C LEU A 83 -1.01 -13.87 2.04
N ARG A 84 -1.99 -13.25 2.72
CA ARG A 84 -2.87 -13.91 3.68
C ARG A 84 -3.72 -15.02 3.03
N GLU A 85 -4.33 -14.74 1.88
CA GLU A 85 -5.25 -15.66 1.21
C GLU A 85 -4.54 -16.89 0.62
N ASN A 86 -3.29 -16.73 0.20
CA ASN A 86 -2.55 -17.77 -0.52
C ASN A 86 -1.64 -18.63 0.38
N SER A 87 -1.48 -18.31 1.66
CA SER A 87 -0.43 -18.92 2.48
C SER A 87 -0.97 -19.81 3.60
N LYS A 88 -0.92 -21.14 3.37
CA LYS A 88 -0.94 -22.11 4.47
C LYS A 88 0.42 -22.22 5.18
N ASP A 89 1.54 -22.04 4.45
CA ASP A 89 2.92 -22.17 4.97
C ASP A 89 3.90 -21.06 4.50
N GLY A 90 3.40 -19.89 4.10
CA GLY A 90 4.19 -18.79 3.53
C GLY A 90 4.62 -17.70 4.51
N VAL A 91 5.14 -16.59 3.98
CA VAL A 91 5.59 -15.39 4.72
C VAL A 91 4.51 -14.85 5.65
N TYR A 92 3.23 -15.04 5.30
CA TYR A 92 2.10 -14.69 6.16
C TYR A 92 2.23 -15.30 7.56
N GLN A 93 2.58 -16.59 7.67
CA GLN A 93 2.66 -17.32 8.95
C GLN A 93 3.76 -16.78 9.88
N ARG A 94 4.74 -16.06 9.32
CA ARG A 94 5.81 -15.39 10.07
C ARG A 94 5.27 -14.18 10.83
N PHE A 95 4.28 -13.50 10.25
CA PHE A 95 3.63 -12.31 10.82
C PHE A 95 2.34 -12.65 11.57
N PHE A 96 1.57 -13.62 11.09
CA PHE A 96 0.27 -13.98 11.66
C PHE A 96 0.13 -15.50 11.71
N LYS A 97 -0.13 -16.04 12.89
CA LYS A 97 -0.39 -17.47 13.08
C LYS A 97 -1.83 -17.66 13.53
N ASP A 98 -2.57 -18.54 12.84
CA ASP A 98 -3.99 -18.81 13.11
C ASP A 98 -4.89 -17.55 13.09
N GLY A 99 -4.47 -16.53 12.33
CA GLY A 99 -5.15 -15.24 12.24
C GLY A 99 -4.79 -14.23 13.34
N SER A 100 -3.92 -14.59 14.29
CA SER A 100 -3.43 -13.71 15.35
C SER A 100 -2.03 -13.16 15.05
N PRO A 101 -1.73 -11.89 15.38
CA PRO A 101 -0.38 -11.33 15.24
C PRO A 101 0.66 -12.13 16.04
N THR A 102 1.80 -12.43 15.44
CA THR A 102 2.95 -13.02 16.13
C THR A 102 3.79 -11.96 16.85
N GLY A 103 4.75 -12.40 17.67
CA GLY A 103 5.76 -11.49 18.25
C GLY A 103 6.51 -10.68 17.20
N THR A 104 6.73 -11.24 16.01
CA THR A 104 7.33 -10.54 14.86
C THR A 104 6.46 -9.38 14.39
N THR A 105 5.13 -9.56 14.35
CA THR A 105 4.22 -8.46 13.99
C THR A 105 4.20 -7.36 15.03
N PHE A 106 4.18 -7.70 16.32
CA PHE A 106 4.27 -6.69 17.37
C PHE A 106 5.59 -5.92 17.31
N ARG A 107 6.71 -6.63 17.08
CA ARG A 107 8.02 -5.99 16.92
C ARG A 107 8.08 -5.09 15.68
N LEU A 108 7.51 -5.54 14.57
CA LEU A 108 7.39 -4.75 13.35
C LEU A 108 6.62 -3.44 13.63
N LEU A 109 5.46 -3.53 14.30
CA LEU A 109 4.64 -2.38 14.64
C LEU A 109 5.34 -1.44 15.63
N GLU A 110 6.07 -1.97 16.60
CA GLU A 110 6.85 -1.19 17.56
C GLU A 110 7.95 -0.38 16.88
N LEU A 111 8.78 -1.03 16.05
CA LEU A 111 9.84 -0.38 15.29
C LEU A 111 9.25 0.67 14.34
N THR A 112 8.12 0.37 13.70
CA THR A 112 7.37 1.30 12.87
C THR A 112 6.94 2.52 13.68
N ARG A 113 6.32 2.33 14.84
CA ARG A 113 5.90 3.42 15.73
C ARG A 113 7.06 4.33 16.11
N MET A 114 8.25 3.77 16.37
CA MET A 114 9.49 4.51 16.67
C MET A 114 10.11 5.19 15.45
N GLY A 115 9.63 4.92 14.23
CA GLY A 115 10.23 5.46 13.00
C GLY A 115 11.57 4.82 12.63
N LYS A 116 11.81 3.59 13.09
CA LYS A 116 13.04 2.83 12.85
C LYS A 116 13.01 2.15 11.48
N ARG A 117 13.06 2.96 10.40
CA ARG A 117 12.85 2.52 9.01
C ARG A 117 13.77 1.36 8.61
N ASP A 118 15.06 1.49 8.88
CA ASP A 118 16.06 0.51 8.46
C ASP A 118 15.86 -0.81 9.20
N GLU A 119 15.56 -0.76 10.50
CA GLU A 119 15.26 -1.95 11.28
C GLU A 119 13.95 -2.62 10.85
N VAL A 120 12.94 -1.86 10.46
CA VAL A 120 11.71 -2.39 9.86
C VAL A 120 12.02 -3.05 8.51
N PHE A 121 12.86 -2.42 7.68
CA PHE A 121 13.29 -2.98 6.40
C PHE A 121 13.98 -4.32 6.57
N HIS A 122 14.97 -4.39 7.46
CA HIS A 122 15.72 -5.61 7.75
C HIS A 122 14.81 -6.72 8.31
N LEU A 123 13.88 -6.36 9.21
CA LEU A 123 12.93 -7.33 9.75
C LEU A 123 12.05 -7.91 8.64
N ILE A 124 11.43 -7.06 7.81
CA ILE A 124 10.60 -7.52 6.68
C ILE A 124 11.43 -8.38 5.72
N LEU A 125 12.58 -7.88 5.26
CA LEU A 125 13.43 -8.60 4.33
C LEU A 125 13.82 -9.99 4.85
N ARG A 126 14.18 -10.09 6.13
CA ARG A 126 14.53 -11.37 6.76
C ARG A 126 13.37 -12.36 6.70
N GLU A 127 12.15 -11.94 7.04
CA GLU A 127 10.99 -12.84 7.03
C GLU A 127 10.62 -13.32 5.63
N PHE A 128 10.71 -12.45 4.63
CA PHE A 128 10.52 -12.82 3.21
C PHE A 128 11.60 -13.80 2.74
N LEU A 129 12.88 -13.48 2.97
CA LEU A 129 13.99 -14.36 2.58
C LEU A 129 13.91 -15.75 3.21
N SER A 130 13.59 -15.83 4.51
CA SER A 130 13.50 -17.13 5.18
C SER A 130 12.14 -17.83 5.06
N SER A 131 11.22 -17.28 4.25
CA SER A 131 10.05 -17.99 3.70
C SER A 131 10.21 -18.34 2.22
N GLY A 132 11.31 -17.92 1.57
CA GLY A 132 11.55 -18.15 0.14
C GLY A 132 10.69 -17.28 -0.78
N GLU A 133 10.01 -16.26 -0.25
CA GLU A 133 9.17 -15.34 -1.01
C GLU A 133 9.91 -14.03 -1.31
N GLU A 134 9.66 -13.46 -2.49
CA GLU A 134 10.18 -12.15 -2.86
C GLU A 134 9.41 -11.03 -2.16
N VAL A 135 10.12 -9.98 -1.73
CA VAL A 135 9.48 -8.79 -1.17
C VAL A 135 8.73 -8.06 -2.30
N PRO A 136 7.41 -7.80 -2.16
CA PRO A 136 6.66 -7.07 -3.17
C PRO A 136 7.28 -5.69 -3.45
N TYR A 137 7.40 -5.33 -4.72
CA TYR A 137 7.98 -4.04 -5.13
C TYR A 137 7.31 -2.83 -4.47
N GLU A 138 6.00 -2.87 -4.28
CA GLU A 138 5.27 -1.79 -3.59
C GLU A 138 5.66 -1.67 -2.12
N LEU A 139 5.98 -2.79 -1.46
CA LEU A 139 6.51 -2.81 -0.11
C LEU A 139 7.94 -2.28 -0.07
N MET A 140 8.78 -2.62 -1.06
CA MET A 140 10.12 -2.04 -1.20
C MET A 140 10.06 -0.51 -1.37
N LYS A 141 9.10 0.00 -2.15
CA LYS A 141 8.89 1.44 -2.31
C LYS A 141 8.56 2.15 -1.00
N ALA A 142 7.87 1.51 -0.08
CA ALA A 142 7.52 2.13 1.21
C ALA A 142 8.75 2.52 2.05
N PHE A 143 9.92 1.94 1.75
CA PHE A 143 11.18 2.20 2.43
C PHE A 143 12.05 3.25 1.76
N ASP A 144 11.63 3.82 0.63
CA ASP A 144 12.41 4.86 -0.04
C ASP A 144 12.61 6.05 0.94
N PRO A 145 13.88 6.47 1.20
CA PRO A 145 14.17 7.51 2.16
C PRO A 145 13.54 8.87 1.82
N ILE A 146 13.09 9.03 0.57
CA ILE A 146 12.31 10.15 0.08
C ILE A 146 11.04 10.42 0.88
N PHE A 147 10.43 9.37 1.44
CA PHE A 147 9.20 9.51 2.20
C PHE A 147 9.50 10.06 3.60
N PRO A 148 8.72 11.04 4.11
CA PRO A 148 8.78 11.42 5.51
C PRO A 148 8.50 10.23 6.43
N ILE A 149 9.01 10.28 7.67
CA ILE A 149 8.87 9.14 8.57
C ILE A 149 7.41 8.78 8.86
N GLU A 150 6.53 9.77 8.98
CA GLU A 150 5.10 9.55 9.18
C GLU A 150 4.45 8.87 7.98
N VAL A 151 4.87 9.21 6.75
CA VAL A 151 4.39 8.56 5.53
C VAL A 151 4.82 7.09 5.47
N PHE A 152 6.09 6.83 5.79
CA PHE A 152 6.60 5.46 5.94
C PHE A 152 5.76 4.65 6.94
N LYS A 153 5.44 5.22 8.11
CA LYS A 153 4.60 4.55 9.11
C LYS A 153 3.24 4.19 8.55
N VAL A 154 2.58 5.11 7.85
CA VAL A 154 1.27 4.85 7.21
C VAL A 154 1.36 3.71 6.20
N PHE A 155 2.44 3.60 5.43
CA PHE A 155 2.63 2.49 4.50
C PHE A 155 2.74 1.14 5.22
N ILE A 156 3.56 1.06 6.26
CA ILE A 156 3.71 -0.20 7.01
C ILE A 156 2.41 -0.57 7.72
N TYR A 157 1.70 0.39 8.32
CA TYR A 157 0.39 0.13 8.91
C TYR A 157 -0.64 -0.32 7.87
N SER A 158 -0.58 0.23 6.65
CA SER A 158 -1.45 -0.20 5.56
C SER A 158 -1.14 -1.64 5.13
N PHE A 159 0.14 -2.00 5.04
CA PHE A 159 0.57 -3.37 4.75
C PHE A 159 0.11 -4.34 5.84
N VAL A 160 0.44 -4.08 7.11
CA VAL A 160 0.05 -4.95 8.24
C VAL A 160 -1.48 -5.05 8.37
N GLY A 161 -2.20 -3.95 8.18
CA GLY A 161 -3.66 -3.96 8.18
C GLY A 161 -4.27 -4.82 7.07
N GLY A 162 -3.57 -4.99 5.94
CA GLY A 162 -3.97 -5.94 4.90
C GLY A 162 -3.72 -7.41 5.26
N LEU A 163 -2.76 -7.70 6.15
CA LEU A 163 -2.50 -9.04 6.69
C LEU A 163 -3.53 -9.43 7.76
N SER A 164 -4.04 -8.47 8.52
CA SER A 164 -5.11 -8.69 9.50
C SER A 164 -6.43 -9.09 8.82
N LYS A 165 -7.21 -9.98 9.45
CA LYS A 165 -8.61 -10.20 9.02
C LYS A 165 -9.41 -8.90 9.21
N PRO A 166 -10.34 -8.57 8.31
CA PRO A 166 -11.32 -7.52 8.58
C PRO A 166 -12.06 -7.89 9.87
N ALA A 167 -12.26 -6.92 10.78
CA ALA A 167 -13.16 -7.14 11.91
C ALA A 167 -14.53 -7.58 11.35
N GLU A 168 -15.07 -8.70 11.84
CA GLU A 168 -16.44 -9.07 11.55
C GLU A 168 -17.31 -7.87 11.91
N LYS A 169 -18.12 -7.39 10.95
CA LYS A 169 -19.15 -6.42 11.29
C LYS A 169 -20.00 -7.08 12.37
N PRO A 170 -20.25 -6.43 13.52
CA PRO A 170 -21.17 -6.98 14.50
C PRO A 170 -22.49 -7.23 13.76
N THR A 171 -22.88 -8.49 13.65
CA THR A 171 -24.19 -8.87 13.15
C THR A 171 -25.20 -8.29 14.13
N THR A 172 -25.82 -7.17 13.77
CA THR A 172 -27.09 -6.76 14.35
C THR A 172 -28.16 -7.73 13.85
N SER A 173 -28.13 -8.96 14.34
CA SER A 173 -29.31 -9.81 14.41
C SER A 173 -30.01 -9.45 15.71
N GLY A 174 -31.12 -8.75 15.59
CA GLY A 174 -31.95 -8.37 16.72
C GLY A 174 -32.51 -9.59 17.45
N GLN A 175 -32.66 -9.43 18.76
CA GLN A 175 -33.83 -9.92 19.48
C GLN A 175 -34.36 -8.72 20.28
N GLY A 176 -35.30 -8.00 19.65
CA GLY A 176 -36.40 -7.44 20.40
C GLY A 176 -37.24 -8.62 20.85
N GLY A 177 -37.21 -8.93 22.14
CA GLY A 177 -38.23 -9.75 22.76
C GLY A 177 -39.40 -8.84 23.06
N ASP A 178 -40.39 -8.84 22.16
CA ASP A 178 -41.72 -8.39 22.50
C ASP A 178 -42.26 -9.26 23.63
N GLN A 179 -42.86 -8.57 24.58
CA GLN A 179 -43.75 -9.13 25.58
C GLN A 179 -44.92 -9.79 24.83
N ASP A 180 -45.30 -10.99 25.23
CA ASP A 180 -46.71 -11.32 25.31
C ASP A 180 -46.96 -12.37 26.40
N GLU A 181 -48.01 -12.07 27.14
CA GLU A 181 -48.61 -12.77 28.27
C GLU A 181 -48.94 -14.24 27.97
N GLN A 182 -48.91 -15.10 28.99
CA GLN A 182 -50.12 -15.67 29.59
C GLN A 182 -49.84 -16.84 30.57
N SER A 183 -50.58 -16.79 31.68
CA SER A 183 -51.11 -17.92 32.47
C SER A 183 -50.18 -18.69 33.41
N GLU A 184 -50.24 -18.39 34.72
CA GLU A 184 -51.03 -19.13 35.73
C GLU A 184 -51.12 -18.36 37.05
#